data_AF-E2N7K1-F1
#
_entry.id   AF-E2N7K1-F1
#
_cell.length_a   1.000
_cell.length_b   1.000
_cell.length_c   1.000
_cell.angle_alpha   90.00
_cell.angle_beta   90.00
_cell.angle_gamma   90.00
#
_symmetry.space_group_name_H-M   'P 1'
#
loop_
_entity.id
_entity.type
_entity.pdbx_description
1 polymer ?
#
loop_
_entity_poly.entity_id
_entity_poly.type
_entity_poly.pdbx_seq_one_letter_code
_entity_poly.pdbx_strand_id
1 'polypeptide(L)'
;MAKDYTLEKRKFVIGGVAIVIVIIYIMRLFVLQIMTDTYKKNADSNAFLNKIQYPSRGAIYDRNGKLLVFNQPAYDITFVPREVTELDTLDFCRTLNITKEQLLKRMKDVKNRWMNPGYSRYTHQVFMTQLSAEECGVFQEKLFKFPGFYIQRRTIRQYTYNSAGHALGDIGEVSMRDIEADDYYIRGDYVGKQGIEKSYEKYLRGEKGVEVLLRDAHGRIQGHYMDGKLDRPSIPGKNLKLGLDIDLQMLGERLMKNKIGAIVAIEPETGEILCLVSAPNFDPHLMIGRQRGKNHNMLQRDKQKPLLNRAIMGVYPPGSTFKTAQALTFLQEGIIQPSTSFPCSHGFIYGGLRVGCHGHGSPLPLIPAIATSCNAYFCWGLYRMFGDKKYGSPQNALTVWKDHMVSQGFGYKLGTDLPGEKRGFIPNAGVYDKAYRGSWNGLTVISISIGQGEVLSTPLQMANLAATIANRGYFVTPHIVKDIQDAELDSTYRERRYTSIDRSYYEEIVEGMRAAVTGVTGSATCRIAGTILPGVEVCGKTGTAQNRGHDHSAFIGFAPMDKPKIAIAVYVENGGWGATYGVPYGALMMEQYLNGKLSPASEERAEEMSNRVIMYGDEER
;
A
#
# COMPACT_ATOMS: atom_id res chain seq x y z
N MET A 1 7.98 -105.35 -7.60
CA MET A 1 8.28 -103.91 -7.47
C MET A 1 7.25 -103.13 -8.27
N ALA A 2 6.17 -102.65 -7.63
CA ALA A 2 5.34 -101.60 -8.21
C ALA A 2 5.84 -100.28 -7.58
N LYS A 3 6.60 -99.49 -8.36
CA LYS A 3 6.92 -98.11 -7.94
C LYS A 3 5.61 -97.35 -7.90
N ASP A 4 5.22 -96.87 -6.73
CA ASP A 4 4.03 -96.04 -6.56
C ASP A 4 4.31 -94.65 -7.18
N TYR A 5 3.97 -94.51 -8.46
CA TYR A 5 4.20 -93.32 -9.29
C TYR A 5 3.48 -92.06 -8.77
N THR A 6 2.67 -92.16 -7.71
CA THR A 6 1.97 -91.02 -7.11
C THR A 6 2.89 -90.18 -6.21
N LEU A 7 3.92 -90.76 -5.59
CA LEU A 7 4.88 -90.05 -4.73
C LEU A 7 5.97 -89.30 -5.53
N GLU A 8 6.47 -89.89 -6.62
CA GLU A 8 7.50 -89.24 -7.47
C GLU A 8 6.97 -87.97 -8.17
N LYS A 9 5.68 -87.94 -8.57
CA LYS A 9 5.08 -86.74 -9.18
C LYS A 9 4.86 -85.60 -8.18
N ARG A 10 4.59 -85.90 -6.90
CA ARG A 10 4.41 -84.88 -5.85
C ARG A 10 5.69 -84.10 -5.58
N LYS A 11 6.87 -84.72 -5.70
CA LYS A 11 8.18 -84.03 -5.65
C LYS A 11 8.28 -82.91 -6.66
N PHE A 12 7.85 -83.14 -7.91
CA PHE A 12 7.90 -82.13 -8.96
C PHE A 12 6.87 -81.01 -8.75
N VAL A 13 5.70 -81.33 -8.20
CA VAL A 13 4.69 -80.32 -7.84
C VAL A 13 5.18 -79.44 -6.69
N ILE A 14 5.71 -80.04 -5.62
CA ILE A 14 6.25 -79.29 -4.46
C ILE A 14 7.47 -78.46 -4.89
N GLY A 15 8.37 -79.03 -5.71
CA GLY A 15 9.50 -78.31 -6.28
C GLY A 15 9.07 -77.15 -7.18
N GLY A 16 8.04 -77.35 -8.00
CA GLY A 16 7.44 -76.31 -8.84
C GLY A 16 6.84 -75.17 -8.02
N VAL A 17 6.08 -75.49 -6.96
CA VAL A 17 5.53 -74.50 -6.04
C VAL A 17 6.64 -73.72 -5.33
N ALA A 18 7.69 -74.38 -4.87
CA ALA A 18 8.83 -73.73 -4.25
C ALA A 18 9.56 -72.77 -5.21
N ILE A 19 9.77 -73.18 -6.47
CA ILE A 19 10.37 -72.34 -7.51
C ILE A 19 9.50 -71.13 -7.81
N VAL A 20 8.18 -71.30 -7.93
CA VAL A 20 7.25 -70.19 -8.15
C VAL A 20 7.30 -69.18 -6.99
N ILE A 21 7.33 -69.65 -5.75
CA ILE A 21 7.46 -68.79 -4.56
C ILE A 21 8.78 -68.00 -4.60
N VAL A 22 9.90 -68.66 -4.93
CA VAL A 22 11.21 -68.00 -5.06
C VAL A 22 11.18 -66.95 -6.17
N ILE A 23 10.58 -67.25 -7.32
CA ILE A 23 10.43 -66.31 -8.43
C ILE A 23 9.57 -65.10 -8.02
N ILE A 24 8.47 -65.32 -7.27
CA ILE A 24 7.65 -64.22 -6.72
C ILE A 24 8.47 -63.35 -5.78
N TYR A 25 9.30 -63.94 -4.91
CA TYR A 25 10.18 -63.17 -4.03
C TYR A 25 11.24 -62.39 -4.80
N ILE A 26 11.87 -62.98 -5.82
CA ILE A 26 12.85 -62.28 -6.67
C ILE A 26 12.19 -61.11 -7.40
N MET A 27 11.02 -61.32 -8.01
CA MET A 27 10.26 -60.24 -8.66
C MET A 27 9.88 -59.15 -7.65
N ARG A 28 9.44 -59.53 -6.44
CA ARG A 28 9.10 -58.55 -5.40
C ARG A 28 10.33 -57.76 -4.96
N LEU A 29 11.49 -58.40 -4.84
CA LEU A 29 12.75 -57.80 -4.45
C LEU A 29 13.26 -56.86 -5.56
N PHE A 30 13.13 -57.24 -6.83
CA PHE A 30 13.40 -56.38 -7.98
C PHE A 30 12.51 -55.13 -8.00
N VAL A 31 11.20 -55.28 -7.79
CA VAL A 31 10.28 -54.14 -7.69
C VAL A 31 10.69 -53.20 -6.53
N LEU A 32 11.05 -53.78 -5.38
CA LEU A 32 11.47 -53.02 -4.19
C LEU A 32 12.81 -52.30 -4.36
N GLN A 33 13.76 -52.86 -5.12
CA GLN A 33 15.09 -52.27 -5.30
C GLN A 33 15.22 -51.35 -6.51
N ILE A 34 14.48 -51.63 -7.60
CA ILE A 34 14.66 -50.93 -8.90
C ILE A 34 13.45 -50.07 -9.27
N MET A 35 12.21 -50.48 -8.94
CA MET A 35 11.01 -49.72 -9.33
C MET A 35 10.47 -48.79 -8.24
N THR A 36 10.88 -48.96 -6.97
CA THR A 36 10.40 -48.10 -5.87
C THR A 36 11.54 -47.36 -5.18
N ASP A 37 11.62 -46.05 -5.44
CA ASP A 37 12.54 -45.14 -4.75
C ASP A 37 12.22 -44.92 -3.27
N THR A 38 11.13 -45.49 -2.76
CA THR A 38 10.57 -45.19 -1.43
C THR A 38 11.56 -45.52 -0.31
N TYR A 39 12.29 -46.63 -0.40
CA TYR A 39 13.25 -47.03 0.64
C TYR A 39 14.56 -46.24 0.55
N LYS A 40 14.98 -45.87 -0.66
CA LYS A 40 16.12 -44.98 -0.88
C LYS A 40 15.81 -43.58 -0.36
N LYS A 41 14.64 -43.02 -0.69
CA LYS A 41 14.12 -41.75 -0.15
C LYS A 41 13.97 -41.76 1.37
N ASN A 42 13.59 -42.88 1.99
CA ASN A 42 13.49 -43.00 3.45
C ASN A 42 14.86 -43.11 4.13
N ALA A 43 15.83 -43.78 3.52
CA ALA A 43 17.22 -43.83 4.00
C ALA A 43 17.90 -42.46 3.83
N ASP A 44 17.71 -41.83 2.68
CA ASP A 44 18.15 -40.48 2.33
C ASP A 44 17.54 -39.44 3.28
N SER A 45 16.24 -39.55 3.60
CA SER A 45 15.55 -38.69 4.58
C SER A 45 16.12 -38.78 5.99
N ASN A 46 16.73 -39.91 6.37
CA ASN A 46 17.35 -40.07 7.69
C ASN A 46 18.81 -39.63 7.69
N ALA A 47 19.50 -39.69 6.54
CA ALA A 47 20.89 -39.31 6.39
C ALA A 47 21.09 -37.83 6.04
N PHE A 48 20.11 -37.18 5.38
CA PHE A 48 20.22 -35.79 4.93
C PHE A 48 19.52 -34.79 5.84
N LEU A 49 20.22 -33.73 6.19
CA LEU A 49 19.70 -32.50 6.76
C LEU A 49 19.72 -31.41 5.69
N ASN A 50 18.54 -31.02 5.23
CA ASN A 50 18.39 -29.85 4.37
C ASN A 50 18.37 -28.59 5.23
N LYS A 51 19.46 -27.84 5.22
CA LYS A 51 19.59 -26.56 5.92
C LYS A 51 19.27 -25.44 4.93
N ILE A 52 18.16 -24.75 5.17
CA ILE A 52 17.73 -23.62 4.33
C ILE A 52 18.69 -22.45 4.51
N GLN A 53 19.21 -21.94 3.40
CA GLN A 53 19.89 -20.65 3.35
C GLN A 53 18.89 -19.56 2.99
N TYR A 54 18.67 -18.63 3.91
CA TYR A 54 17.74 -17.53 3.68
C TYR A 54 18.40 -16.42 2.85
N PRO A 55 17.73 -15.92 1.79
CA PRO A 55 18.22 -14.80 1.03
C PRO A 55 18.10 -13.51 1.84
N SER A 56 18.96 -12.54 1.51
CA SER A 56 18.74 -11.16 1.96
C SER A 56 17.62 -10.54 1.13
N ARG A 57 16.67 -9.87 1.77
CA ARG A 57 15.61 -9.15 1.05
C ARG A 57 16.20 -7.96 0.28
N GLY A 58 15.61 -7.58 -0.84
CA GLY A 58 16.03 -6.38 -1.57
C GLY A 58 15.98 -5.12 -0.71
N ALA A 59 16.94 -4.24 -0.83
CA ALA A 59 16.92 -2.92 -0.19
C ALA A 59 15.97 -1.97 -0.94
N ILE A 60 15.44 -0.96 -0.24
CA ILE A 60 14.54 0.04 -0.83
C ILE A 60 15.19 1.42 -0.71
N TYR A 61 15.25 2.12 -1.83
CA TYR A 61 15.84 3.45 -1.95
C TYR A 61 14.80 4.47 -2.40
N ASP A 62 14.96 5.72 -1.98
CA ASP A 62 14.17 6.84 -2.49
C ASP A 62 14.60 7.22 -3.92
N ARG A 63 13.91 8.19 -4.51
CA ARG A 63 14.21 8.64 -5.89
C ARG A 63 15.62 9.23 -6.05
N ASN A 64 16.21 9.74 -4.98
CA ASN A 64 17.50 10.40 -4.91
C ASN A 64 18.63 9.43 -4.48
N GLY A 65 18.33 8.16 -4.25
CA GLY A 65 19.29 7.13 -3.84
C GLY A 65 19.53 7.03 -2.32
N LYS A 66 18.75 7.72 -1.49
CA LYS A 66 18.79 7.57 -0.03
C LYS A 66 18.20 6.21 0.36
N LEU A 67 18.90 5.49 1.23
CA LEU A 67 18.46 4.18 1.71
C LEU A 67 17.28 4.35 2.68
N LEU A 68 16.13 3.77 2.35
CA LEU A 68 14.91 3.84 3.18
C LEU A 68 14.74 2.60 4.05
N VAL A 69 14.91 1.43 3.44
CA VAL A 69 14.70 0.15 4.10
C VAL A 69 15.83 -0.81 3.76
N PHE A 70 16.42 -1.41 4.78
CA PHE A 70 17.55 -2.32 4.65
C PHE A 70 17.45 -3.47 5.63
N ASN A 71 18.43 -4.39 5.56
CA ASN A 71 18.46 -5.57 6.40
C ASN A 71 19.59 -5.44 7.42
N GLN A 72 19.30 -5.75 8.67
CA GLN A 72 20.29 -5.94 9.71
C GLN A 72 20.39 -7.43 10.07
N PRO A 73 21.59 -7.98 10.34
CA PRO A 73 21.73 -9.34 10.84
C PRO A 73 20.90 -9.55 12.11
N ALA A 74 20.12 -10.62 12.12
CA ALA A 74 19.36 -11.08 13.27
C ALA A 74 19.54 -12.60 13.42
N TYR A 75 19.20 -13.13 14.58
CA TYR A 75 19.42 -14.54 14.86
C TYR A 75 18.16 -15.16 15.43
N ASP A 76 17.81 -16.35 14.93
CA ASP A 76 16.75 -17.17 15.50
C ASP A 76 17.40 -18.31 16.28
N ILE A 77 16.77 -18.69 17.39
CA ILE A 77 17.09 -19.92 18.11
C ILE A 77 16.10 -20.97 17.64
N THR A 78 16.62 -22.06 17.10
CA THR A 78 15.86 -23.25 16.72
C THR A 78 16.27 -24.42 17.61
N PHE A 79 15.43 -25.46 17.66
CA PHE A 79 15.78 -26.69 18.38
C PHE A 79 15.21 -27.92 17.69
N VAL A 80 15.88 -29.06 17.86
CA VAL A 80 15.39 -30.37 17.44
C VAL A 80 14.84 -31.09 18.67
N PRO A 81 13.51 -31.28 18.80
CA PRO A 81 12.91 -31.79 20.03
C PRO A 81 13.43 -33.16 20.50
N ARG A 82 13.95 -33.99 19.58
CA ARG A 82 14.52 -35.31 19.90
C ARG A 82 15.92 -35.21 20.53
N GLU A 83 16.66 -34.15 20.24
CA GLU A 83 18.04 -33.93 20.70
C GLU A 83 18.10 -33.17 22.03
N VAL A 84 16.98 -32.56 22.45
CA VAL A 84 16.87 -31.92 23.77
C VAL A 84 16.67 -33.00 24.84
N THR A 85 17.72 -33.29 25.60
CA THR A 85 17.72 -34.30 26.68
C THR A 85 17.67 -33.64 28.07
N GLU A 86 18.77 -33.02 28.50
CA GLU A 86 18.97 -32.43 29.83
C GLU A 86 19.07 -30.91 29.75
N LEU A 87 17.92 -30.22 29.75
CA LEU A 87 17.87 -28.77 29.68
C LEU A 87 17.93 -28.16 31.09
N ASP A 88 19.03 -27.51 31.44
CA ASP A 88 19.08 -26.60 32.60
C ASP A 88 18.18 -25.38 32.31
N THR A 89 16.92 -25.50 32.73
CA THR A 89 15.91 -24.47 32.49
C THR A 89 16.27 -23.13 33.14
N LEU A 90 17.04 -23.11 34.24
CA LEU A 90 17.38 -21.89 34.95
C LEU A 90 18.47 -21.12 34.19
N ASP A 91 19.56 -21.78 33.82
CA ASP A 91 20.64 -21.14 33.03
C ASP A 91 20.14 -20.74 31.64
N PHE A 92 19.30 -21.58 31.00
CA PHE A 92 18.70 -21.25 29.71
C PHE A 92 17.82 -19.99 29.78
N CYS A 93 16.95 -19.90 30.80
CA CYS A 93 16.08 -18.74 31.00
C CYS A 93 16.88 -17.46 31.28
N ARG A 94 17.94 -17.54 32.11
CA ARG A 94 18.84 -16.41 32.38
C ARG A 94 19.58 -15.95 31.12
N THR A 95 20.06 -16.89 30.32
CA THR A 95 20.85 -16.60 29.10
C THR A 95 20.02 -15.88 28.05
N LEU A 96 18.75 -16.25 27.87
CA LEU A 96 17.85 -15.62 26.90
C LEU A 96 16.99 -14.50 27.49
N ASN A 97 17.17 -14.18 28.76
CA ASN A 97 16.36 -13.22 29.50
C ASN A 97 14.84 -13.48 29.35
N ILE A 98 14.43 -14.74 29.57
CA ILE A 98 13.04 -15.19 29.53
C ILE A 98 12.63 -15.83 30.85
N THR A 99 11.33 -15.84 31.17
CA THR A 99 10.85 -16.55 32.36
C THR A 99 10.61 -18.03 32.07
N LYS A 100 10.56 -18.85 33.13
CA LYS A 100 10.25 -20.29 33.02
C LYS A 100 8.87 -20.52 32.39
N GLU A 101 7.88 -19.69 32.73
CA GLU A 101 6.54 -19.74 32.15
C GLU A 101 6.58 -19.47 30.64
N GLN A 102 7.39 -18.49 30.20
CA GLN A 102 7.57 -18.19 28.79
C GLN A 102 8.26 -19.34 28.05
N LEU A 103 9.29 -19.95 28.64
CA LEU A 103 9.97 -21.13 28.09
C LEU A 103 8.97 -22.28 27.88
N LEU A 104 8.23 -22.66 28.93
CA LEU A 104 7.27 -23.76 28.88
C LEU A 104 6.15 -23.49 27.88
N LYS A 105 5.64 -22.25 27.84
CA LYS A 105 4.62 -21.83 26.87
C LYS A 105 5.14 -21.98 25.43
N ARG A 106 6.32 -21.43 25.13
CA ARG A 106 6.91 -21.54 23.77
C ARG A 106 7.12 -23.00 23.35
N MET A 107 7.65 -23.84 24.23
CA MET A 107 7.81 -25.27 23.93
C MET A 107 6.47 -25.97 23.67
N LYS A 108 5.41 -25.61 24.42
CA LYS A 108 4.06 -26.13 24.20
C LYS A 108 3.49 -25.65 22.86
N ASP A 109 3.67 -24.37 22.53
CA ASP A 109 3.15 -23.76 21.31
C ASP A 109 3.80 -24.35 20.05
N VAL A 110 5.09 -24.68 20.12
CA VAL A 110 5.81 -25.39 19.05
C VAL A 110 5.27 -26.81 18.84
N LYS A 111 4.92 -27.52 19.92
CA LYS A 111 4.38 -28.90 19.85
C LYS A 111 2.93 -28.97 19.40
N ASN A 112 2.19 -27.86 19.46
CA ASN A 112 0.78 -27.84 19.08
C ASN A 112 0.64 -27.93 17.56
N ARG A 113 0.20 -29.08 17.03
CA ARG A 113 0.03 -29.33 15.59
C ARG A 113 -0.95 -28.38 14.91
N TRP A 114 -1.90 -27.80 15.63
CA TRP A 114 -2.81 -26.80 15.06
C TRP A 114 -2.08 -25.48 14.77
N MET A 115 -1.15 -25.09 15.64
CA MET A 115 -0.31 -23.91 15.44
C MET A 115 0.94 -24.22 14.61
N ASN A 116 1.34 -25.49 14.55
CA ASN A 116 2.53 -25.99 13.86
C ASN A 116 2.24 -27.28 13.08
N PRO A 117 1.57 -27.21 11.92
CA PRO A 117 1.24 -28.41 11.14
C PRO A 117 2.48 -29.18 10.69
N GLY A 118 3.60 -28.48 10.46
CA GLY A 118 4.91 -29.05 10.12
C GLY A 118 5.72 -29.53 11.33
N TYR A 119 5.12 -29.68 12.52
CA TYR A 119 5.85 -30.15 13.70
C TYR A 119 6.40 -31.56 13.48
N SER A 120 7.73 -31.68 13.62
CA SER A 120 8.41 -32.96 13.72
C SER A 120 9.42 -32.92 14.86
N ARG A 121 9.58 -34.08 15.51
CA ARG A 121 10.55 -34.25 16.60
C ARG A 121 11.99 -34.31 16.09
N TYR A 122 12.17 -34.55 14.80
CA TYR A 122 13.47 -34.82 14.17
C TYR A 122 14.02 -33.65 13.36
N THR A 123 13.20 -32.62 13.12
CA THR A 123 13.57 -31.45 12.32
C THR A 123 13.68 -30.20 13.19
N HIS A 124 14.43 -29.20 12.74
CA HIS A 124 14.54 -27.91 13.42
C HIS A 124 13.16 -27.26 13.59
N GLN A 125 12.85 -26.83 14.81
CA GLN A 125 11.67 -26.06 15.16
C GLN A 125 12.10 -24.70 15.68
N VAL A 126 11.44 -23.63 15.23
CA VAL A 126 11.75 -22.27 15.70
C VAL A 126 11.30 -22.13 17.15
N PHE A 127 12.24 -21.81 18.05
CA PHE A 127 11.97 -21.56 19.47
C PHE A 127 11.75 -20.08 19.74
N MET A 128 12.64 -19.23 19.19
CA MET A 128 12.65 -17.80 19.42
C MET A 128 13.27 -17.09 18.23
N THR A 129 12.68 -15.96 17.83
CA THR A 129 13.11 -15.23 16.63
C THR A 129 13.67 -13.85 16.95
N GLN A 130 14.43 -13.30 15.99
CA GLN A 130 14.87 -11.90 15.97
C GLN A 130 15.70 -11.47 17.20
N LEU A 131 16.66 -12.30 17.62
CA LEU A 131 17.67 -11.91 18.59
C LEU A 131 18.68 -10.94 17.97
N SER A 132 19.11 -9.96 18.75
CA SER A 132 20.22 -9.08 18.39
C SER A 132 21.55 -9.86 18.35
N ALA A 133 22.58 -9.26 17.74
CA ALA A 133 23.92 -9.86 17.75
C ALA A 133 24.47 -10.05 19.18
N GLU A 134 24.15 -9.13 20.10
CA GLU A 134 24.56 -9.20 21.50
C GLU A 134 23.84 -10.33 22.25
N GLU A 135 22.50 -10.41 22.14
CA GLU A 135 21.70 -11.50 22.74
C GLU A 135 22.15 -12.86 22.19
N CYS A 136 22.42 -12.93 20.89
CA CYS A 136 22.93 -14.13 20.24
C CYS A 136 24.34 -14.48 20.73
N GLY A 137 25.22 -13.49 20.93
CA GLY A 137 26.58 -13.71 21.43
C GLY A 137 26.60 -14.40 22.80
N VAL A 138 25.79 -13.90 23.74
CA VAL A 138 25.64 -14.49 25.08
C VAL A 138 25.11 -15.93 25.01
N PHE A 139 24.18 -16.21 24.10
CA PHE A 139 23.68 -17.57 23.89
C PHE A 139 24.70 -18.48 23.21
N GLN A 140 25.45 -17.96 22.23
CA GLN A 140 26.46 -18.70 21.46
C GLN A 140 27.59 -19.19 22.36
N GLU A 141 28.06 -18.39 23.31
CA GLU A 141 29.09 -18.80 24.29
C GLU A 141 28.67 -20.01 25.13
N LYS A 142 27.37 -20.13 25.42
CA LYS A 142 26.80 -21.23 26.22
C LYS A 142 26.14 -22.32 25.39
N LEU A 143 26.18 -22.25 24.06
CA LEU A 143 25.44 -23.17 23.17
C LEU A 143 25.79 -24.64 23.44
N PHE A 144 27.04 -24.92 23.81
CA PHE A 144 27.50 -26.27 24.18
C PHE A 144 26.77 -26.87 25.39
N LYS A 145 26.19 -26.03 26.27
CA LYS A 145 25.41 -26.45 27.43
C LYS A 145 23.95 -26.77 27.10
N PHE A 146 23.50 -26.44 25.89
CA PHE A 146 22.10 -26.62 25.47
C PHE A 146 22.00 -27.57 24.26
N PRO A 147 22.27 -28.88 24.43
CA PRO A 147 22.14 -29.86 23.36
C PRO A 147 20.77 -29.81 22.67
N GLY A 148 20.79 -29.89 21.34
CA GLY A 148 19.59 -29.83 20.51
C GLY A 148 19.11 -28.42 20.20
N PHE A 149 19.75 -27.35 20.70
CA PHE A 149 19.50 -25.97 20.28
C PHE A 149 20.54 -25.49 19.27
N TYR A 150 20.10 -24.64 18.35
CA TYR A 150 20.89 -24.17 17.22
C TYR A 150 20.60 -22.71 16.93
N ILE A 151 21.63 -21.99 16.49
CA ILE A 151 21.51 -20.60 16.03
C ILE A 151 21.31 -20.61 14.51
N GLN A 152 20.25 -19.98 14.05
CA GLN A 152 19.96 -19.76 12.65
C GLN A 152 20.13 -18.28 12.32
N ARG A 153 21.00 -17.98 11.36
CA ARG A 153 21.17 -16.61 10.86
C ARG A 153 19.95 -16.19 10.05
N ARG A 154 19.44 -15.01 10.36
CA ARG A 154 18.32 -14.34 9.69
C ARG A 154 18.69 -12.89 9.44
N THR A 155 17.77 -12.17 8.83
CA THR A 155 17.81 -10.72 8.74
C THR A 155 16.52 -10.14 9.28
N ILE A 156 16.62 -9.04 10.00
CA ILE A 156 15.48 -8.21 10.34
C ILE A 156 15.47 -6.96 9.48
N ARG A 157 14.28 -6.51 9.11
CA ARG A 157 14.09 -5.27 8.38
C ARG A 157 14.36 -4.08 9.30
N GLN A 158 15.10 -3.09 8.79
CA GLN A 158 15.35 -1.82 9.44
C GLN A 158 14.92 -0.68 8.53
N TYR A 159 14.48 0.41 9.15
CA TYR A 159 14.05 1.63 8.47
C TYR A 159 15.04 2.73 8.83
N THR A 160 15.48 3.51 7.86
CA THR A 160 16.44 4.60 8.13
C THR A 160 15.76 5.80 8.78
N TYR A 161 14.48 6.01 8.45
CA TYR A 161 13.69 7.17 8.86
C TYR A 161 12.42 6.73 9.59
N ASN A 162 11.96 7.54 10.53
CA ASN A 162 10.71 7.36 11.28
C ASN A 162 9.49 7.90 10.51
N SER A 163 9.47 7.67 9.19
CA SER A 163 8.52 8.26 8.24
C SER A 163 8.12 7.26 7.15
N ALA A 164 7.09 7.57 6.36
CA ALA A 164 6.61 6.77 5.23
C ALA A 164 6.04 5.38 5.63
N GLY A 165 5.58 5.20 6.88
CA GLY A 165 5.09 3.92 7.39
C GLY A 165 4.03 3.24 6.51
N HIS A 166 3.02 3.98 6.02
CA HIS A 166 1.98 3.41 5.14
C HIS A 166 2.46 3.09 3.72
N ALA A 167 3.44 3.84 3.22
CA ALA A 167 3.99 3.68 1.88
C ALA A 167 4.95 2.49 1.83
N LEU A 168 5.93 2.45 2.74
CA LEU A 168 6.90 1.37 2.84
C LEU A 168 6.23 0.06 3.31
N GLY A 169 5.33 0.17 4.29
CA GLY A 169 4.68 -0.97 4.92
C GLY A 169 5.60 -1.73 5.87
N ASP A 170 5.14 -2.89 6.33
CA ASP A 170 5.84 -3.73 7.29
C ASP A 170 5.85 -5.21 6.86
N ILE A 171 6.73 -5.97 7.50
CA ILE A 171 6.77 -7.44 7.40
C ILE A 171 6.18 -8.07 8.67
N GLY A 172 5.61 -9.25 8.52
CA GLY A 172 5.10 -10.04 9.64
C GLY A 172 5.23 -11.52 9.38
N GLU A 173 5.14 -12.33 10.43
CA GLU A 173 5.20 -13.79 10.29
C GLU A 173 4.10 -14.28 9.33
N VAL A 174 4.45 -15.28 8.53
CA VAL A 174 3.51 -15.92 7.62
C VAL A 174 2.37 -16.59 8.40
N SER A 175 1.15 -16.40 7.91
CA SER A 175 -0.03 -17.10 8.38
C SER A 175 -0.19 -18.42 7.64
N MET A 176 -1.05 -19.32 8.14
CA MET A 176 -1.39 -20.55 7.42
C MET A 176 -1.91 -20.27 6.00
N ARG A 177 -2.67 -19.17 5.82
CA ARG A 177 -3.15 -18.76 4.49
C ARG A 177 -2.00 -18.34 3.56
N ASP A 178 -0.95 -17.73 4.10
CA ASP A 178 0.22 -17.33 3.30
C ASP A 178 1.01 -18.57 2.85
N ILE A 179 1.13 -19.57 3.71
CA ILE A 179 1.80 -20.86 3.42
C ILE A 179 0.99 -21.67 2.38
N GLU A 180 -0.34 -21.73 2.52
CA GLU A 180 -1.20 -22.43 1.55
C GLU A 180 -1.25 -21.74 0.18
N ALA A 181 -1.03 -20.42 0.13
CA ALA A 181 -1.06 -19.66 -1.11
C ALA A 181 0.27 -19.69 -1.88
N ASP A 182 1.39 -19.95 -1.20
CA ASP A 182 2.72 -19.91 -1.78
C ASP A 182 3.68 -20.86 -1.05
N ASP A 183 4.03 -21.97 -1.71
CA ASP A 183 4.94 -23.02 -1.22
C ASP A 183 6.35 -22.50 -0.89
N TYR A 184 6.69 -21.26 -1.27
CA TYR A 184 7.90 -20.59 -0.83
C TYR A 184 7.97 -20.49 0.69
N TYR A 185 6.85 -20.25 1.38
CA TYR A 185 6.86 -19.96 2.81
C TYR A 185 6.73 -21.21 3.67
N ILE A 186 7.49 -21.22 4.77
CA ILE A 186 7.30 -22.14 5.89
C ILE A 186 7.08 -21.35 7.17
N ARG A 187 6.54 -22.01 8.19
CA ARG A 187 6.31 -21.39 9.50
C ARG A 187 7.59 -20.72 10.04
N GLY A 188 7.43 -19.53 10.60
CA GLY A 188 8.54 -18.69 11.08
C GLY A 188 9.16 -17.80 10.01
N ASP A 189 8.77 -17.94 8.73
CA ASP A 189 9.15 -16.97 7.71
C ASP A 189 8.34 -15.67 7.82
N TYR A 190 8.86 -14.64 7.17
CA TYR A 190 8.27 -13.31 7.16
C TYR A 190 7.84 -12.93 5.74
N VAL A 191 6.68 -12.29 5.66
CA VAL A 191 6.07 -11.80 4.42
C VAL A 191 5.60 -10.36 4.62
N GLY A 192 5.67 -9.54 3.57
CA GLY A 192 5.12 -8.19 3.54
C GLY A 192 3.63 -8.17 3.83
N LYS A 193 3.22 -7.39 4.81
CA LYS A 193 1.82 -7.29 5.27
C LYS A 193 1.12 -6.04 4.76
N GLN A 194 1.86 -4.97 4.50
CA GLN A 194 1.34 -3.69 4.03
C GLN A 194 2.33 -3.01 3.05
N GLY A 195 1.89 -1.90 2.46
CA GLY A 195 2.74 -1.03 1.63
C GLY A 195 3.45 -1.74 0.48
N ILE A 196 4.61 -1.21 0.12
CA ILE A 196 5.52 -1.77 -0.90
C ILE A 196 6.01 -3.15 -0.52
N GLU A 197 6.31 -3.40 0.77
CA GLU A 197 6.74 -4.73 1.23
C GLU A 197 5.75 -5.82 0.81
N LYS A 198 4.44 -5.54 0.85
CA LYS A 198 3.41 -6.46 0.38
C LYS A 198 3.27 -6.50 -1.14
N SER A 199 3.20 -5.35 -1.81
CA SER A 199 2.96 -5.30 -3.26
C SER A 199 4.09 -5.93 -4.06
N TYR A 200 5.34 -5.71 -3.64
CA TYR A 200 6.54 -6.16 -4.34
C TYR A 200 7.24 -7.31 -3.61
N GLU A 201 6.53 -8.04 -2.74
CA GLU A 201 7.04 -9.17 -1.95
C GLU A 201 7.84 -10.16 -2.82
N LYS A 202 7.33 -10.51 -4.00
CA LYS A 202 7.99 -11.48 -4.90
C LYS A 202 9.34 -11.02 -5.41
N TYR A 203 9.52 -9.71 -5.63
CA TYR A 203 10.80 -9.14 -6.02
C TYR A 203 11.72 -8.99 -4.81
N LEU A 204 11.18 -8.55 -3.68
CA LEU A 204 11.94 -8.27 -2.46
C LEU A 204 12.44 -9.52 -1.76
N ARG A 205 11.73 -10.65 -1.82
CA ARG A 205 12.02 -11.81 -0.96
C ARG A 205 13.22 -12.66 -1.38
N GLY A 206 13.66 -12.58 -2.64
CA GLY A 206 14.71 -13.44 -3.18
C GLY A 206 14.32 -14.92 -3.25
N GLU A 207 15.31 -15.79 -3.48
CA GLU A 207 15.12 -17.24 -3.56
C GLU A 207 15.93 -17.96 -2.48
N LYS A 208 15.30 -18.94 -1.83
CA LYS A 208 15.95 -19.75 -0.79
C LYS A 208 16.97 -20.71 -1.39
N GLY A 209 18.15 -20.72 -0.78
CA GLY A 209 19.15 -21.75 -1.01
C GLY A 209 18.94 -22.95 -0.08
N VAL A 210 19.67 -24.02 -0.36
CA VAL A 210 19.69 -25.23 0.47
C VAL A 210 21.11 -25.78 0.53
N GLU A 211 21.58 -26.07 1.75
CA GLU A 211 22.74 -26.91 2.00
C GLU A 211 22.23 -28.30 2.37
N VAL A 212 22.71 -29.34 1.69
CA VAL A 212 22.37 -30.73 1.97
C VAL A 212 23.50 -31.32 2.82
N LEU A 213 23.26 -31.48 4.11
CA LEU A 213 24.27 -31.94 5.07
C LEU A 213 24.05 -33.42 5.43
N LEU A 214 25.12 -34.19 5.56
CA LEU A 214 25.08 -35.58 6.02
C LEU A 214 25.06 -35.65 7.55
N ARG A 215 24.19 -36.49 8.11
CA ARG A 215 24.15 -36.80 9.55
C ARG A 215 24.56 -38.25 9.81
N ASP A 216 25.28 -38.47 10.90
CA ASP A 216 25.51 -39.81 11.43
C ASP A 216 24.30 -40.33 12.24
N ALA A 217 24.36 -41.60 12.68
CA ALA A 217 23.30 -42.22 13.48
C ALA A 217 23.07 -41.54 14.86
N HIS A 218 23.99 -40.68 15.29
CA HIS A 218 23.89 -39.86 16.51
C HIS A 218 23.45 -38.41 16.20
N GLY A 219 23.13 -38.08 14.94
CA GLY A 219 22.66 -36.77 14.50
C GLY A 219 23.75 -35.73 14.23
N ARG A 220 25.05 -36.09 14.32
CA ARG A 220 26.14 -35.13 14.11
C ARG A 220 26.36 -34.88 12.63
N ILE A 221 26.61 -33.62 12.27
CA ILE A 221 26.91 -33.22 10.88
C ILE A 221 28.30 -33.74 10.51
N GLN A 222 28.36 -34.60 9.50
CA GLN A 222 29.60 -35.21 8.97
C GLN A 222 30.18 -34.41 7.80
N GLY A 223 29.41 -33.50 7.20
CA GLY A 223 29.83 -32.64 6.09
C GLY A 223 28.71 -32.40 5.09
N HIS A 224 29.06 -31.83 3.94
CA HIS A 224 28.15 -31.64 2.83
C HIS A 224 27.97 -32.94 2.05
N TYR A 225 26.74 -33.22 1.63
CA TYR A 225 26.45 -34.38 0.80
C TYR A 225 27.06 -34.21 -0.60
N MET A 226 27.74 -35.25 -1.10
CA MET A 226 28.40 -35.24 -2.41
C MET A 226 29.33 -34.02 -2.60
N ASP A 227 30.05 -33.62 -1.54
CA ASP A 227 30.93 -32.45 -1.51
C ASP A 227 30.23 -31.14 -1.94
N GLY A 228 28.94 -31.01 -1.62
CA GLY A 228 28.14 -29.81 -1.91
C GLY A 228 27.58 -29.74 -3.33
N LYS A 229 27.71 -30.79 -4.15
CA LYS A 229 27.14 -30.81 -5.53
C LYS A 229 25.63 -30.59 -5.60
N LEU A 230 24.90 -30.88 -4.53
CA LEU A 230 23.46 -30.64 -4.43
C LEU A 230 23.11 -29.35 -3.68
N ASP A 231 24.11 -28.61 -3.20
CA ASP A 231 23.89 -27.34 -2.54
C ASP A 231 23.50 -26.28 -3.56
N ARG A 232 22.54 -25.44 -3.19
CA ARG A 232 22.12 -24.30 -4.00
C ARG A 232 22.28 -23.04 -3.15
N PRO A 233 23.08 -22.06 -3.58
CA PRO A 233 23.17 -20.79 -2.87
C PRO A 233 21.83 -20.06 -2.91
N SER A 234 21.56 -19.23 -1.90
CA SER A 234 20.41 -18.33 -1.95
C SER A 234 20.63 -17.19 -2.94
N ILE A 235 19.55 -16.70 -3.56
CA ILE A 235 19.58 -15.55 -4.47
C ILE A 235 18.97 -14.36 -3.73
N PRO A 236 19.71 -13.26 -3.53
CA PRO A 236 19.17 -12.06 -2.89
C PRO A 236 17.95 -11.51 -3.63
N GLY A 237 17.05 -10.87 -2.88
CA GLY A 237 15.95 -10.12 -3.45
C GLY A 237 16.42 -8.89 -4.23
N LYS A 238 15.58 -8.44 -5.16
CA LYS A 238 15.85 -7.29 -6.03
C LYS A 238 15.65 -5.99 -5.27
N ASN A 239 16.59 -5.07 -5.39
CA ASN A 239 16.45 -3.74 -4.84
C ASN A 239 15.36 -2.94 -5.57
N LEU A 240 14.68 -2.06 -4.86
CA LEU A 240 13.67 -1.16 -5.42
C LEU A 240 14.12 0.29 -5.30
N LYS A 241 13.86 1.08 -6.34
CA LYS A 241 13.95 2.53 -6.30
C LYS A 241 12.54 3.11 -6.38
N LEU A 242 12.20 3.97 -5.43
CA LEU A 242 10.88 4.60 -5.37
C LEU A 242 10.86 5.94 -6.10
N GLY A 243 9.68 6.41 -6.48
CA GLY A 243 9.40 7.80 -6.84
C GLY A 243 9.31 8.72 -5.62
N LEU A 244 9.17 8.14 -4.43
CA LEU A 244 9.11 8.85 -3.15
C LEU A 244 10.37 9.69 -2.93
N ASP A 245 10.17 10.94 -2.51
CA ASP A 245 11.21 11.80 -1.96
C ASP A 245 11.04 11.84 -0.42
N ILE A 246 12.04 11.33 0.30
CA ILE A 246 11.91 11.18 1.76
C ILE A 246 11.89 12.51 2.50
N ASP A 247 12.59 13.54 1.99
CA ASP A 247 12.58 14.86 2.64
C ASP A 247 11.20 15.50 2.46
N LEU A 248 10.61 15.36 1.26
CA LEU A 248 9.25 15.84 0.98
C LEU A 248 8.20 15.11 1.83
N GLN A 249 8.34 13.78 1.96
CA GLN A 249 7.48 12.96 2.80
C GLN A 249 7.54 13.41 4.27
N MET A 250 8.74 13.59 4.82
CA MET A 250 8.94 14.05 6.19
C MET A 250 8.37 15.45 6.42
N LEU A 251 8.51 16.38 5.46
CA LEU A 251 7.85 17.69 5.53
C LEU A 251 6.33 17.53 5.60
N GLY A 252 5.74 16.72 4.72
CA GLY A 252 4.29 16.50 4.70
C GLY A 252 3.76 15.88 6.00
N GLU A 253 4.49 14.90 6.57
CA GLU A 253 4.14 14.32 7.87
C GLU A 253 4.30 15.32 9.03
N ARG A 254 5.33 16.17 8.98
CA ARG A 254 5.54 17.26 9.94
C ARG A 254 4.37 18.25 9.93
N LEU A 255 3.96 18.71 8.74
CA LEU A 255 2.82 19.63 8.57
C LEU A 255 1.49 19.03 9.04
N MET A 256 1.33 17.71 8.92
CA MET A 256 0.13 16.99 9.34
C MET A 256 0.13 16.56 10.82
N LYS A 257 1.16 16.92 11.59
CA LYS A 257 1.20 16.65 13.03
C LYS A 257 -0.04 17.24 13.72
N ASN A 258 -0.64 16.47 14.62
CA ASN A 258 -1.87 16.81 15.35
C ASN A 258 -3.10 17.06 14.45
N LYS A 259 -3.12 16.48 13.25
CA LYS A 259 -4.22 16.58 12.28
C LYS A 259 -4.58 15.22 11.74
N ILE A 260 -5.78 15.12 11.20
CA ILE A 260 -6.29 13.94 10.52
C ILE A 260 -6.46 14.28 9.05
N GLY A 261 -6.01 13.41 8.15
CA GLY A 261 -6.14 13.63 6.72
C GLY A 261 -5.03 12.96 5.91
N ALA A 262 -4.73 13.52 4.73
CA ALA A 262 -3.70 13.01 3.84
C ALA A 262 -3.13 14.10 2.92
N ILE A 263 -1.90 13.87 2.46
CA ILE A 263 -1.28 14.64 1.39
C ILE A 263 -0.72 13.67 0.35
N VAL A 264 -1.03 13.90 -0.92
CA VAL A 264 -0.50 13.09 -2.03
C VAL A 264 0.11 14.02 -3.07
N ALA A 265 1.37 13.78 -3.41
CA ALA A 265 2.05 14.47 -4.51
C ALA A 265 2.48 13.48 -5.59
N ILE A 266 2.30 13.86 -6.85
CA ILE A 266 2.54 13.06 -8.05
C ILE A 266 3.40 13.89 -9.01
N GLU A 267 4.41 13.28 -9.63
CA GLU A 267 5.09 13.87 -10.78
C GLU A 267 4.21 13.70 -12.02
N PRO A 268 3.67 14.77 -12.63
CA PRO A 268 2.64 14.63 -13.66
C PRO A 268 3.11 13.85 -14.90
N GLU A 269 4.37 14.03 -15.29
CA GLU A 269 4.95 13.44 -16.49
C GLU A 269 4.99 11.91 -16.44
N THR A 270 5.30 11.35 -15.26
CA THR A 270 5.59 9.92 -15.06
C THR A 270 4.52 9.20 -14.27
N GLY A 271 3.71 9.89 -13.46
CA GLY A 271 2.79 9.26 -12.50
C GLY A 271 3.49 8.77 -11.22
N GLU A 272 4.78 9.04 -11.05
CA GLU A 272 5.51 8.67 -9.83
C GLU A 272 4.91 9.41 -8.60
N ILE A 273 4.58 8.68 -7.54
CA ILE A 273 4.12 9.23 -6.27
C ILE A 273 5.34 9.74 -5.50
N LEU A 274 5.42 11.06 -5.38
CA LEU A 274 6.52 11.78 -4.73
C LEU A 274 6.38 11.79 -3.21
N CYS A 275 5.13 11.80 -2.74
CA CYS A 275 4.78 11.86 -1.34
C CYS A 275 3.41 11.22 -1.14
N LEU A 276 3.28 10.40 -0.09
CA LEU A 276 2.06 9.71 0.30
C LEU A 276 1.90 9.78 1.83
N VAL A 277 1.39 10.91 2.31
CA VAL A 277 1.18 11.17 3.74
C VAL A 277 -0.23 10.73 4.12
N SER A 278 -0.34 9.99 5.21
CA SER A 278 -1.59 9.71 5.90
C SER A 278 -1.43 10.06 7.36
N ALA A 279 -2.36 10.84 7.90
CA ALA A 279 -2.30 11.35 9.25
C ALA A 279 -3.57 11.00 10.06
N PRO A 280 -3.43 10.59 11.33
CA PRO A 280 -2.17 10.39 12.04
C PRO A 280 -1.36 9.22 11.50
N ASN A 281 -0.04 9.33 11.53
CA ASN A 281 0.89 8.29 11.11
C ASN A 281 1.44 7.51 12.32
N PHE A 282 2.20 6.45 12.07
CA PHE A 282 2.97 5.71 13.05
C PHE A 282 4.44 5.62 12.62
N ASP A 283 5.33 5.47 13.60
CA ASP A 283 6.74 5.21 13.33
C ASP A 283 6.92 3.75 12.83
N PRO A 284 7.48 3.53 11.62
CA PRO A 284 7.70 2.18 11.09
C PRO A 284 8.59 1.30 11.99
N HIS A 285 9.45 1.89 12.84
CA HIS A 285 10.24 1.13 13.82
C HIS A 285 9.37 0.41 14.86
N LEU A 286 8.12 0.83 15.07
CA LEU A 286 7.19 0.12 15.94
C LEU A 286 6.70 -1.20 15.31
N MET A 287 6.82 -1.33 13.99
CA MET A 287 6.33 -2.46 13.22
C MET A 287 7.41 -3.48 12.88
N ILE A 288 8.55 -3.45 13.59
CA ILE A 288 9.61 -4.45 13.48
C ILE A 288 9.80 -5.22 14.80
N GLY A 289 10.45 -6.37 14.70
CA GLY A 289 10.95 -7.12 15.85
C GLY A 289 9.87 -7.79 16.69
N ARG A 290 10.29 -8.28 17.85
CA ARG A 290 9.47 -9.06 18.79
C ARG A 290 8.27 -8.29 19.37
N GLN A 291 8.33 -6.96 19.40
CA GLN A 291 7.26 -6.11 19.93
C GLN A 291 6.21 -5.73 18.87
N ARG A 292 6.43 -6.06 17.58
CA ARG A 292 5.52 -5.75 16.47
C ARG A 292 4.07 -6.12 16.75
N GLY A 293 3.82 -7.31 17.31
CA GLY A 293 2.45 -7.75 17.64
C GLY A 293 1.77 -6.89 18.70
N LYS A 294 2.51 -6.49 19.75
CA LYS A 294 2.00 -5.61 20.82
C LYS A 294 1.73 -4.20 20.28
N ASN A 295 2.68 -3.66 19.52
CA ASN A 295 2.58 -2.33 18.93
C ASN A 295 1.44 -2.24 17.91
N HIS A 296 1.28 -3.27 17.07
CA HIS A 296 0.16 -3.35 16.14
C HIS A 296 -1.19 -3.33 16.85
N ASN A 297 -1.34 -4.11 17.93
CA ASN A 297 -2.57 -4.11 18.74
C ASN A 297 -2.84 -2.76 19.41
N MET A 298 -1.79 -2.04 19.84
CA MET A 298 -1.91 -0.68 20.38
C MET A 298 -2.41 0.28 19.31
N LEU A 299 -1.77 0.31 18.14
CA LEU A 299 -2.14 1.18 17.01
C LEU A 299 -3.53 0.86 16.46
N GLN A 300 -3.94 -0.42 16.48
CA GLN A 300 -5.26 -0.85 16.05
C GLN A 300 -6.38 -0.37 16.98
N ARG A 301 -6.10 -0.28 18.29
CA ARG A 301 -7.06 0.17 19.31
C ARG A 301 -7.14 1.70 19.42
N ASP A 302 -6.20 2.41 18.80
CA ASP A 302 -6.19 3.87 18.79
C ASP A 302 -7.42 4.40 18.03
N LYS A 303 -8.18 5.29 18.70
CA LYS A 303 -9.40 5.90 18.17
C LYS A 303 -9.15 6.72 16.91
N GLN A 304 -7.94 7.28 16.74
CA GLN A 304 -7.58 8.08 15.58
C GLN A 304 -7.18 7.23 14.36
N LYS A 305 -7.18 5.90 14.48
CA LYS A 305 -6.92 4.95 13.39
C LYS A 305 -5.62 5.25 12.61
N PRO A 306 -4.45 5.27 13.28
CA PRO A 306 -3.17 5.55 12.63
C PRO A 306 -2.76 4.50 11.60
N LEU A 307 -3.29 3.27 11.67
CA LEU A 307 -3.04 2.22 10.67
C LEU A 307 -3.81 2.41 9.35
N LEU A 308 -4.80 3.32 9.31
CA LEU A 308 -5.57 3.58 8.11
C LEU A 308 -4.77 4.47 7.16
N ASN A 309 -4.45 3.96 5.96
CA ASN A 309 -3.85 4.78 4.91
C ASN A 309 -4.92 5.66 4.23
N ARG A 310 -5.14 6.86 4.78
CA ARG A 310 -6.15 7.81 4.30
C ARG A 310 -5.90 8.30 2.88
N ALA A 311 -4.66 8.29 2.41
CA ALA A 311 -4.32 8.75 1.06
C ALA A 311 -5.01 7.91 -0.04
N ILE A 312 -5.16 6.60 0.18
CA ILE A 312 -5.77 5.67 -0.80
C ILE A 312 -7.04 4.96 -0.28
N MET A 313 -7.27 4.96 1.03
CA MET A 313 -8.42 4.31 1.66
C MET A 313 -9.43 5.30 2.24
N GLY A 314 -9.02 6.55 2.49
CA GLY A 314 -9.90 7.62 2.93
C GLY A 314 -10.79 8.04 1.77
N VAL A 315 -12.09 8.01 1.97
CA VAL A 315 -13.09 8.30 0.94
C VAL A 315 -13.90 9.48 1.44
N TYR A 316 -13.73 10.63 0.79
CA TYR A 316 -14.22 11.92 1.26
C TYR A 316 -14.94 12.68 0.15
N PRO A 317 -15.89 13.57 0.47
CA PRO A 317 -16.39 14.51 -0.51
C PRO A 317 -15.24 15.40 -1.03
N PRO A 318 -14.94 15.43 -2.34
CA PRO A 318 -13.87 16.29 -2.88
C PRO A 318 -14.16 17.78 -2.73
N GLY A 319 -15.43 18.15 -2.51
CA GLY A 319 -15.87 19.53 -2.42
C GLY A 319 -15.47 20.35 -3.65
N SER A 320 -15.14 21.62 -3.44
CA SER A 320 -14.86 22.57 -4.53
C SER A 320 -13.67 22.23 -5.43
N THR A 321 -12.83 21.24 -5.09
CA THR A 321 -11.77 20.75 -6.02
C THR A 321 -12.39 20.09 -7.25
N PHE A 322 -13.52 19.39 -7.07
CA PHE A 322 -14.26 18.66 -8.09
C PHE A 322 -14.86 19.54 -9.19
N LYS A 323 -15.05 20.84 -8.90
CA LYS A 323 -15.58 21.83 -9.86
C LYS A 323 -14.72 21.93 -11.12
N THR A 324 -13.42 21.66 -11.02
CA THR A 324 -12.52 21.64 -12.19
C THR A 324 -12.91 20.51 -13.17
N ALA A 325 -13.16 19.30 -12.67
CA ALA A 325 -13.67 18.18 -13.47
C ALA A 325 -15.08 18.45 -14.03
N GLN A 326 -15.93 19.15 -13.27
CA GLN A 326 -17.25 19.58 -13.72
C GLN A 326 -17.18 20.57 -14.88
N ALA A 327 -16.33 21.60 -14.77
CA ALA A 327 -16.12 22.56 -15.85
C ALA A 327 -15.65 21.89 -17.14
N LEU A 328 -14.69 20.97 -17.05
CA LEU A 328 -14.21 20.19 -18.19
C LEU A 328 -15.35 19.43 -18.88
N THR A 329 -16.20 18.78 -18.08
CA THR A 329 -17.35 18.02 -18.58
C THR A 329 -18.38 18.92 -19.24
N PHE A 330 -18.68 20.09 -18.65
CA PHE A 330 -19.62 21.03 -19.24
C PHE A 330 -19.11 21.66 -20.53
N LEU A 331 -17.80 21.91 -20.64
CA LEU A 331 -17.17 22.38 -21.87
C LEU A 331 -17.20 21.30 -22.96
N GLN A 332 -16.80 20.06 -22.63
CA GLN A 332 -16.83 18.94 -23.56
C GLN A 332 -18.21 18.71 -24.15
N GLU A 333 -19.21 18.77 -23.29
CA GLU A 333 -20.60 18.57 -23.67
C GLU A 333 -21.27 19.83 -24.23
N GLY A 334 -20.54 20.94 -24.41
CA GLY A 334 -21.09 22.18 -24.97
C GLY A 334 -22.19 22.84 -24.12
N ILE A 335 -22.31 22.46 -22.85
CA ILE A 335 -23.29 23.01 -21.89
C ILE A 335 -22.92 24.45 -21.51
N ILE A 336 -21.62 24.75 -21.50
CA ILE A 336 -21.07 26.08 -21.30
C ILE A 336 -20.02 26.38 -22.37
N GLN A 337 -19.79 27.67 -22.60
CA GLN A 337 -18.61 28.23 -23.26
C GLN A 337 -17.81 29.05 -22.23
N PRO A 338 -16.52 29.36 -22.46
CA PRO A 338 -15.74 30.17 -21.53
C PRO A 338 -16.40 31.51 -21.15
N SER A 339 -17.10 32.14 -22.11
CA SER A 339 -17.85 33.39 -21.94
C SER A 339 -19.22 33.24 -21.26
N THR A 340 -19.72 32.01 -21.09
CA THR A 340 -21.02 31.75 -20.47
C THR A 340 -21.02 32.28 -19.05
N SER A 341 -21.90 33.23 -18.76
CA SER A 341 -21.98 33.86 -17.45
C SER A 341 -23.23 33.43 -16.70
N PHE A 342 -23.06 33.12 -15.40
CA PHE A 342 -24.16 32.76 -14.52
C PHE A 342 -24.31 33.73 -13.35
N PRO A 343 -25.55 33.99 -12.89
CA PRO A 343 -25.79 34.80 -11.71
C PRO A 343 -25.51 33.99 -10.42
N CYS A 344 -24.96 34.68 -9.42
CA CYS A 344 -24.77 34.19 -8.06
C CYS A 344 -25.27 35.23 -7.05
N SER A 345 -26.44 34.98 -6.46
CA SER A 345 -27.01 35.85 -5.41
C SER A 345 -26.71 35.25 -4.04
N HIS A 346 -25.42 35.12 -3.69
CA HIS A 346 -24.94 34.33 -2.54
C HIS A 346 -25.35 32.85 -2.59
N GLY A 347 -25.52 32.30 -3.80
CA GLY A 347 -25.93 30.92 -4.01
C GLY A 347 -26.69 30.69 -5.30
N PHE A 348 -26.95 29.41 -5.57
CA PHE A 348 -27.94 28.97 -6.54
C PHE A 348 -29.31 28.97 -5.85
N ILE A 349 -30.23 29.81 -6.33
CA ILE A 349 -31.59 29.96 -5.80
C ILE A 349 -32.55 29.73 -6.96
N TYR A 350 -33.18 28.57 -7.00
CA TYR A 350 -34.11 28.22 -8.06
C TYR A 350 -35.12 27.16 -7.61
N GLY A 351 -36.39 27.30 -7.98
CA GLY A 351 -37.43 26.30 -7.68
C GLY A 351 -37.60 25.98 -6.20
N GLY A 352 -37.39 26.95 -5.31
CA GLY A 352 -37.42 26.77 -3.84
C GLY A 352 -36.15 26.14 -3.23
N LEU A 353 -35.19 25.70 -4.05
CA LEU A 353 -33.91 25.15 -3.62
C LEU A 353 -32.88 26.27 -3.44
N ARG A 354 -32.11 26.21 -2.34
CA ARG A 354 -31.00 27.12 -2.07
C ARG A 354 -29.72 26.34 -1.79
N VAL A 355 -28.72 26.51 -2.65
CA VAL A 355 -27.33 26.08 -2.40
C VAL A 355 -26.49 27.32 -2.17
N GLY A 356 -26.06 27.55 -0.93
CA GLY A 356 -25.35 28.76 -0.53
C GLY A 356 -23.99 28.91 -1.23
N CYS A 357 -23.53 30.15 -1.38
CA CYS A 357 -22.20 30.51 -1.86
C CYS A 357 -21.61 31.62 -0.98
N HIS A 358 -20.29 31.74 -0.97
CA HIS A 358 -19.59 32.87 -0.36
C HIS A 358 -19.68 34.12 -1.26
N GLY A 359 -19.34 35.29 -0.70
CA GLY A 359 -19.42 36.57 -1.40
C GLY A 359 -18.33 36.74 -2.45
N HIS A 360 -18.73 37.13 -3.67
CA HIS A 360 -17.86 37.49 -4.78
C HIS A 360 -18.67 38.29 -5.83
N GLY A 361 -18.01 38.90 -6.82
CA GLY A 361 -18.70 39.60 -7.92
C GLY A 361 -19.62 38.66 -8.72
N SER A 362 -20.69 39.18 -9.32
CA SER A 362 -21.65 38.41 -10.11
C SER A 362 -22.34 39.33 -11.13
N PRO A 363 -22.73 38.83 -12.33
CA PRO A 363 -22.53 37.47 -12.85
C PRO A 363 -21.06 37.18 -13.19
N LEU A 364 -20.69 35.90 -13.28
CA LEU A 364 -19.30 35.49 -13.58
C LEU A 364 -19.23 34.52 -14.77
N PRO A 365 -18.27 34.70 -15.69
CA PRO A 365 -17.86 33.68 -16.65
C PRO A 365 -16.99 32.59 -16.00
N LEU A 366 -16.56 31.59 -16.78
CA LEU A 366 -15.91 30.37 -16.29
C LEU A 366 -14.64 30.64 -15.45
N ILE A 367 -13.68 31.41 -15.99
CA ILE A 367 -12.39 31.65 -15.32
C ILE A 367 -12.59 32.29 -13.94
N PRO A 368 -13.32 33.42 -13.80
CA PRO A 368 -13.64 33.97 -12.49
C PRO A 368 -14.43 33.00 -11.59
N ALA A 369 -15.34 32.18 -12.14
CA ALA A 369 -16.08 31.20 -11.35
C ALA A 369 -15.18 30.10 -10.75
N ILE A 370 -14.15 29.65 -11.47
CA ILE A 370 -13.11 28.75 -10.94
C ILE A 370 -12.27 29.48 -9.89
N ALA A 371 -11.78 30.69 -10.21
CA ALA A 371 -10.89 31.48 -9.35
C ALA A 371 -11.52 31.82 -7.99
N THR A 372 -12.78 32.25 -8.03
CA THR A 372 -13.61 32.54 -6.84
C THR A 372 -14.15 31.28 -6.20
N SER A 373 -14.24 30.14 -6.90
CA SER A 373 -14.96 28.95 -6.41
C SER A 373 -16.47 29.13 -6.29
N CYS A 374 -17.11 29.89 -7.20
CA CYS A 374 -18.55 30.15 -7.18
C CYS A 374 -19.39 28.86 -7.20
N ASN A 375 -20.17 28.56 -6.15
CA ASN A 375 -21.06 27.37 -6.14
C ASN A 375 -22.17 27.48 -7.21
N ALA A 376 -22.76 28.68 -7.35
CA ALA A 376 -23.92 28.88 -8.21
C ALA A 376 -23.63 28.56 -9.68
N TYR A 377 -22.43 28.93 -10.17
CA TYR A 377 -22.01 28.67 -11.55
C TYR A 377 -22.08 27.18 -11.89
N PHE A 378 -21.54 26.31 -11.02
CA PHE A 378 -21.51 24.87 -11.26
C PHE A 378 -22.89 24.23 -11.07
N CYS A 379 -23.70 24.73 -10.13
CA CYS A 379 -25.10 24.30 -10.02
C CYS A 379 -25.89 24.63 -11.30
N TRP A 380 -25.74 25.84 -11.85
CA TRP A 380 -26.37 26.21 -13.11
C TRP A 380 -25.90 25.35 -14.28
N GLY A 381 -24.60 25.05 -14.36
CA GLY A 381 -24.04 24.14 -15.35
C GLY A 381 -24.67 22.74 -15.30
N LEU A 382 -24.72 22.12 -14.11
CA LEU A 382 -25.34 20.80 -13.95
C LEU A 382 -26.85 20.83 -14.26
N TYR A 383 -27.55 21.86 -13.77
CA TYR A 383 -28.97 22.04 -14.04
C TYR A 383 -29.25 22.15 -15.54
N ARG A 384 -28.45 22.92 -16.28
CA ARG A 384 -28.55 23.01 -17.75
C ARG A 384 -28.26 21.68 -18.41
N MET A 385 -27.21 20.97 -18.00
CA MET A 385 -26.87 19.66 -18.56
C MET A 385 -28.03 18.67 -18.41
N PHE A 386 -28.62 18.57 -17.23
CA PHE A 386 -29.68 17.58 -16.96
C PHE A 386 -31.04 17.99 -17.54
N GLY A 387 -31.22 19.28 -17.84
CA GLY A 387 -32.37 19.80 -18.57
C GLY A 387 -32.19 19.83 -20.09
N ASP A 388 -31.00 19.48 -20.61
CA ASP A 388 -30.72 19.54 -22.03
C ASP A 388 -31.45 18.41 -22.78
N LYS A 389 -32.18 18.79 -23.82
CA LYS A 389 -32.98 17.88 -24.64
C LYS A 389 -32.11 16.84 -25.35
N LYS A 390 -30.82 17.11 -25.58
CA LYS A 390 -29.93 16.17 -26.29
C LYS A 390 -29.77 14.82 -25.59
N TYR A 391 -29.97 14.76 -24.27
CA TYR A 391 -29.88 13.50 -23.52
C TYR A 391 -31.21 12.75 -23.42
N GLY A 392 -32.34 13.40 -23.71
CA GLY A 392 -33.68 12.84 -23.61
C GLY A 392 -34.20 12.64 -22.18
N SER A 393 -33.33 12.34 -21.20
CA SER A 393 -33.69 12.18 -19.79
C SER A 393 -32.55 12.57 -18.83
N PRO A 394 -32.86 12.93 -17.56
CA PRO A 394 -31.85 13.13 -16.52
C PRO A 394 -30.97 11.89 -16.27
N GLN A 395 -31.54 10.69 -16.40
CA GLN A 395 -30.82 9.41 -16.25
C GLN A 395 -29.69 9.27 -17.30
N ASN A 396 -29.99 9.62 -18.56
CA ASN A 396 -29.01 9.59 -19.63
C ASN A 396 -27.96 10.68 -19.45
N ALA A 397 -28.37 11.90 -19.07
CA ALA A 397 -27.44 12.99 -18.78
C ALA A 397 -26.47 12.62 -17.64
N LEU A 398 -26.97 12.00 -16.58
CA LEU A 398 -26.14 11.50 -15.48
C LEU A 398 -25.20 10.37 -15.92
N THR A 399 -25.63 9.52 -16.85
CA THR A 399 -24.77 8.44 -17.39
C THR A 399 -23.59 9.03 -18.14
N VAL A 400 -23.83 9.97 -19.05
CA VAL A 400 -22.78 10.70 -19.79
C VAL A 400 -21.85 11.43 -18.82
N TRP A 401 -22.42 12.18 -17.88
CA TRP A 401 -21.67 12.88 -16.83
C TRP A 401 -20.76 11.92 -16.05
N LYS A 402 -21.30 10.78 -15.60
CA LYS A 402 -20.57 9.76 -14.84
C LYS A 402 -19.45 9.16 -15.68
N ASP A 403 -19.67 8.90 -16.97
CA ASP A 403 -18.63 8.37 -17.86
C ASP A 403 -17.46 9.36 -18.04
N HIS A 404 -17.73 10.67 -18.15
CA HIS A 404 -16.68 11.69 -18.12
C HIS A 404 -15.92 11.72 -16.78
N MET A 405 -16.63 11.66 -15.64
CA MET A 405 -15.98 11.59 -14.32
C MET A 405 -15.06 10.36 -14.19
N VAL A 406 -15.52 9.20 -14.68
CA VAL A 406 -14.73 7.96 -14.69
C VAL A 406 -13.50 8.08 -15.59
N SER A 407 -13.63 8.67 -16.77
CA SER A 407 -12.50 8.90 -17.68
C SER A 407 -11.43 9.81 -17.07
N GLN A 408 -11.82 10.71 -16.16
CA GLN A 408 -10.92 11.61 -15.41
C GLN A 408 -10.31 10.95 -14.16
N GLY A 409 -10.59 9.68 -13.89
CA GLY A 409 -9.99 8.90 -12.80
C GLY A 409 -10.84 8.76 -11.54
N PHE A 410 -12.13 9.13 -11.55
CA PHE A 410 -13.02 8.99 -10.40
C PHE A 410 -13.88 7.70 -10.42
N GLY A 411 -14.43 7.33 -9.27
CA GLY A 411 -15.46 6.28 -9.13
C GLY A 411 -14.97 4.83 -9.22
N TYR A 412 -13.76 4.62 -9.73
CA TYR A 412 -13.04 3.35 -9.78
C TYR A 412 -11.61 3.52 -9.25
N LYS A 413 -10.97 2.41 -8.91
CA LYS A 413 -9.56 2.39 -8.54
C LYS A 413 -8.71 2.89 -9.72
N LEU A 414 -7.73 3.74 -9.46
CA LEU A 414 -6.75 4.17 -10.45
C LEU A 414 -5.85 2.99 -10.84
N GLY A 415 -5.56 2.09 -9.89
CA GLY A 415 -4.68 0.95 -10.09
C GLY A 415 -3.27 1.17 -9.54
N THR A 416 -3.15 1.92 -8.44
CA THR A 416 -1.85 2.17 -7.80
C THR A 416 -1.21 0.85 -7.33
N ASP A 417 0.12 0.83 -7.26
CA ASP A 417 0.92 -0.32 -6.84
C ASP A 417 0.97 -0.52 -5.31
N LEU A 418 0.01 0.06 -4.58
CA LEU A 418 -0.18 -0.10 -3.14
C LEU A 418 -1.46 -0.87 -2.82
N PRO A 419 -1.43 -1.76 -1.81
CA PRO A 419 -2.59 -2.58 -1.48
C PRO A 419 -3.67 -1.75 -0.77
N GLY A 420 -4.93 -2.08 -1.03
CA GLY A 420 -6.06 -1.53 -0.27
C GLY A 420 -6.71 -0.28 -0.86
N GLU A 421 -6.31 0.17 -2.05
CA GLU A 421 -6.94 1.29 -2.76
C GLU A 421 -8.47 1.17 -2.78
N LYS A 422 -9.16 2.23 -2.38
CA LYS A 422 -10.61 2.38 -2.47
C LYS A 422 -10.99 3.11 -3.75
N ARG A 423 -12.15 2.77 -4.30
CA ARG A 423 -12.64 3.27 -5.59
C ARG A 423 -13.25 4.68 -5.56
N GLY A 424 -13.45 5.27 -4.38
CA GLY A 424 -14.35 6.43 -4.23
C GLY A 424 -15.80 6.07 -4.58
N PHE A 425 -16.62 7.06 -4.93
CA PHE A 425 -17.99 6.84 -5.37
C PHE A 425 -18.45 7.96 -6.31
N ILE A 426 -18.89 7.58 -7.51
CA ILE A 426 -19.59 8.46 -8.45
C ILE A 426 -20.97 7.83 -8.69
N PRO A 427 -22.07 8.56 -8.44
CA PRO A 427 -23.41 8.01 -8.54
C PRO A 427 -23.78 7.67 -9.98
N ASN A 428 -24.61 6.65 -10.14
CA ASN A 428 -25.25 6.31 -11.42
C ASN A 428 -26.78 6.48 -11.28
N ALA A 429 -27.51 6.42 -12.40
CA ALA A 429 -28.96 6.60 -12.41
C ALA A 429 -29.69 5.65 -11.44
N GLY A 430 -29.26 4.38 -11.36
CA GLY A 430 -29.87 3.38 -10.48
C GLY A 430 -29.81 3.73 -8.99
N VAL A 431 -28.80 4.49 -8.54
CA VAL A 431 -28.71 5.00 -7.17
C VAL A 431 -29.91 5.90 -6.86
N TYR A 432 -30.20 6.83 -7.76
CA TYR A 432 -31.28 7.81 -7.60
C TYR A 432 -32.64 7.25 -7.98
N ASP A 433 -32.74 6.38 -8.97
CA ASP A 433 -33.99 5.69 -9.32
C ASP A 433 -34.51 4.88 -8.13
N LYS A 434 -33.61 4.24 -7.38
CA LYS A 434 -33.97 3.54 -6.14
C LYS A 434 -34.39 4.50 -5.03
N ALA A 435 -33.67 5.60 -4.82
CA ALA A 435 -33.95 6.56 -3.74
C ALA A 435 -35.25 7.35 -3.98
N TYR A 436 -35.51 7.72 -5.23
CA TYR A 436 -36.61 8.62 -5.63
C TYR A 436 -37.67 7.94 -6.49
N ARG A 437 -37.69 6.60 -6.56
CA ARG A 437 -38.65 5.80 -7.34
C ARG A 437 -38.73 6.24 -8.81
N GLY A 438 -37.59 6.54 -9.41
CA GLY A 438 -37.46 7.03 -10.79
C GLY A 438 -37.82 8.51 -11.00
N SER A 439 -38.31 9.20 -9.97
CA SER A 439 -38.78 10.60 -10.06
C SER A 439 -37.75 11.57 -9.49
N TRP A 440 -36.67 11.81 -10.23
CA TRP A 440 -35.64 12.79 -9.88
C TRP A 440 -35.17 13.58 -11.10
N ASN A 441 -34.60 14.76 -10.86
CA ASN A 441 -34.03 15.61 -11.92
C ASN A 441 -32.76 16.33 -11.41
N GLY A 442 -32.18 17.22 -12.22
CA GLY A 442 -30.97 17.96 -11.86
C GLY A 442 -31.06 18.79 -10.57
N LEU A 443 -32.26 19.25 -10.19
CA LEU A 443 -32.45 19.96 -8.91
C LEU A 443 -32.41 19.00 -7.73
N THR A 444 -32.93 17.78 -7.88
CA THR A 444 -32.92 16.75 -6.83
C THR A 444 -31.50 16.39 -6.40
N VAL A 445 -30.56 16.35 -7.36
CA VAL A 445 -29.18 15.88 -7.14
C VAL A 445 -28.15 17.00 -7.28
N ILE A 446 -28.56 18.27 -7.18
CA ILE A 446 -27.74 19.44 -7.52
C ILE A 446 -26.39 19.46 -6.77
N SER A 447 -26.33 18.89 -5.57
CA SER A 447 -25.14 18.88 -4.70
C SER A 447 -23.92 18.21 -5.33
N ILE A 448 -24.12 17.27 -6.28
CA ILE A 448 -22.99 16.63 -6.98
C ILE A 448 -22.22 17.63 -7.87
N SER A 449 -22.84 18.74 -8.27
CA SER A 449 -22.19 19.80 -9.05
C SER A 449 -21.01 20.46 -8.34
N ILE A 450 -20.98 20.39 -7.01
CA ILE A 450 -19.94 21.01 -6.17
C ILE A 450 -19.11 19.97 -5.39
N GLY A 451 -19.17 18.70 -5.80
CA GLY A 451 -18.40 17.62 -5.17
C GLY A 451 -18.92 17.22 -3.79
N GLN A 452 -20.24 17.34 -3.57
CA GLN A 452 -20.95 16.97 -2.35
C GLN A 452 -22.03 15.92 -2.67
N GLY A 453 -22.87 15.59 -1.68
CA GLY A 453 -23.89 14.55 -1.83
C GLY A 453 -23.25 13.17 -1.87
N GLU A 454 -23.54 12.41 -2.92
CA GLU A 454 -23.02 11.06 -3.10
C GLU A 454 -21.60 11.03 -3.68
N VAL A 455 -21.05 12.15 -4.14
CA VAL A 455 -19.71 12.16 -4.73
C VAL A 455 -18.67 11.97 -3.64
N LEU A 456 -17.89 10.90 -3.74
CA LEU A 456 -16.76 10.62 -2.86
C LEU A 456 -15.50 10.30 -3.68
N SER A 457 -14.35 10.74 -3.19
CA SER A 457 -13.05 10.53 -3.82
C SER A 457 -11.97 10.25 -2.79
N THR A 458 -10.90 9.58 -3.21
CA THR A 458 -9.69 9.47 -2.39
C THR A 458 -8.76 10.67 -2.61
N PRO A 459 -7.90 11.03 -1.64
CA PRO A 459 -6.85 12.03 -1.85
C PRO A 459 -5.94 11.71 -3.05
N LEU A 460 -5.68 10.42 -3.32
CA LEU A 460 -4.96 9.99 -4.53
C LEU A 460 -5.72 10.36 -5.83
N GLN A 461 -7.04 10.15 -5.88
CA GLN A 461 -7.87 10.57 -7.03
C GLN A 461 -7.87 12.09 -7.19
N MET A 462 -7.87 12.85 -6.09
CA MET A 462 -7.75 14.31 -6.12
C MET A 462 -6.38 14.76 -6.67
N ALA A 463 -5.29 14.12 -6.27
CA ALA A 463 -3.95 14.41 -6.81
C ALA A 463 -3.85 14.01 -8.28
N ASN A 464 -4.47 12.89 -8.68
CA ASN A 464 -4.55 12.47 -10.07
C ASN A 464 -5.31 13.48 -10.94
N LEU A 465 -6.37 14.10 -10.42
CA LEU A 465 -7.07 15.19 -11.12
C LEU A 465 -6.13 16.39 -11.35
N ALA A 466 -5.34 16.79 -10.35
CA ALA A 466 -4.33 17.83 -10.54
C ALA A 466 -3.28 17.44 -11.60
N ALA A 467 -2.78 16.20 -11.57
CA ALA A 467 -1.84 15.70 -12.57
C ALA A 467 -2.45 15.67 -13.99
N THR A 468 -3.72 15.28 -14.10
CA THR A 468 -4.47 15.26 -15.36
C THR A 468 -4.62 16.66 -15.95
N ILE A 469 -4.93 17.65 -15.12
CA ILE A 469 -5.05 19.05 -15.56
C ILE A 469 -3.67 19.62 -15.93
N ALA A 470 -2.65 19.33 -15.12
CA ALA A 470 -1.27 19.71 -15.37
C ALA A 470 -0.80 19.22 -16.76
N ASN A 471 -1.12 17.97 -17.09
CA ASN A 471 -0.79 17.34 -18.37
C ASN A 471 -1.74 17.68 -19.53
N ARG A 472 -2.78 18.49 -19.30
CA ARG A 472 -3.81 18.84 -20.30
C ARG A 472 -4.51 17.62 -20.91
N GLY A 473 -4.97 16.71 -20.06
CA GLY A 473 -5.92 15.66 -20.46
C GLY A 473 -5.44 14.22 -20.46
N TYR A 474 -4.24 13.95 -19.94
CA TYR A 474 -3.82 12.58 -19.65
C TYR A 474 -3.20 12.46 -18.26
N PHE A 475 -3.25 11.27 -17.69
CA PHE A 475 -2.45 10.90 -16.52
C PHE A 475 -1.77 9.56 -16.76
N VAL A 476 -0.66 9.33 -16.08
CA VAL A 476 -0.07 7.99 -15.96
C VAL A 476 -0.54 7.42 -14.63
N THR A 477 -0.83 6.11 -14.56
CA THR A 477 -1.35 5.47 -13.34
C THR A 477 -0.43 5.77 -12.15
N PRO A 478 -0.92 6.41 -11.07
CA PRO A 478 -0.06 6.79 -9.96
C PRO A 478 0.58 5.59 -9.25
N HIS A 479 1.90 5.57 -9.17
CA HIS A 479 2.66 4.44 -8.62
C HIS A 479 3.87 4.90 -7.82
N ILE A 480 4.27 4.11 -6.82
CA ILE A 480 5.36 4.48 -5.91
C ILE A 480 6.71 3.89 -6.33
N VAL A 481 6.76 2.74 -7.01
CA VAL A 481 8.02 2.13 -7.47
C VAL A 481 8.41 2.67 -8.83
N LYS A 482 9.55 3.36 -8.89
CA LYS A 482 10.13 3.90 -10.12
C LYS A 482 10.88 2.84 -10.92
N ASP A 483 11.67 2.01 -10.24
CA ASP A 483 12.55 1.03 -10.87
C ASP A 483 12.74 -0.21 -9.99
N ILE A 484 12.88 -1.36 -10.63
CA ILE A 484 13.15 -2.66 -9.99
C ILE A 484 14.48 -3.16 -10.55
N GLN A 485 15.42 -3.48 -9.66
CA GLN A 485 16.72 -4.01 -10.08
C GLN A 485 16.56 -5.24 -10.99
N ASP A 486 17.15 -5.19 -12.18
CA ASP A 486 17.13 -6.25 -13.18
C ASP A 486 15.71 -6.74 -13.54
N ALA A 487 14.71 -5.85 -13.51
CA ALA A 487 13.33 -6.14 -13.94
C ALA A 487 12.63 -4.89 -14.48
N GLU A 488 11.70 -5.09 -15.43
CA GLU A 488 10.86 -4.00 -15.90
C GLU A 488 9.62 -3.81 -15.03
N LEU A 489 9.22 -2.55 -14.88
CA LEU A 489 7.94 -2.15 -14.30
C LEU A 489 6.78 -2.52 -15.24
N ASP A 490 5.59 -2.81 -14.70
CA ASP A 490 4.39 -3.06 -15.51
C ASP A 490 4.11 -1.89 -16.48
N SER A 491 3.65 -2.17 -17.71
CA SER A 491 3.38 -1.12 -18.71
C SER A 491 2.26 -0.17 -18.28
N THR A 492 1.35 -0.62 -17.41
CA THR A 492 0.28 0.19 -16.80
C THR A 492 0.81 1.44 -16.07
N TYR A 493 2.04 1.38 -15.58
CA TYR A 493 2.72 2.47 -14.87
C TYR A 493 3.57 3.36 -15.79
N ARG A 494 3.60 3.06 -17.10
CA ARG A 494 4.36 3.81 -18.11
C ARG A 494 3.44 4.42 -19.19
N GLU A 495 2.27 3.82 -19.41
CA GLU A 495 1.32 4.23 -20.42
C GLU A 495 0.46 5.44 -19.99
N ARG A 496 0.27 6.36 -20.93
CA ARG A 496 -0.61 7.53 -20.75
C ARG A 496 -2.06 7.13 -20.93
N ARG A 497 -2.90 7.50 -19.97
CA ARG A 497 -4.35 7.33 -20.01
C ARG A 497 -5.00 8.66 -20.29
N TYR A 498 -5.60 8.78 -21.47
CA TYR A 498 -6.29 9.98 -21.91
C TYR A 498 -7.72 10.01 -21.37
N THR A 499 -8.16 11.19 -20.95
CA THR A 499 -9.56 11.41 -20.59
C THR A 499 -10.42 11.51 -21.85
N SER A 500 -11.74 11.53 -21.66
CA SER A 500 -12.69 11.80 -22.75
C SER A 500 -12.82 13.30 -23.08
N ILE A 501 -12.00 14.16 -22.49
CA ILE A 501 -12.09 15.61 -22.63
C ILE A 501 -11.02 16.11 -23.61
N ASP A 502 -11.42 16.98 -24.53
CA ASP A 502 -10.52 17.60 -25.49
C ASP A 502 -9.47 18.47 -24.80
N ARG A 503 -8.22 18.33 -25.24
CA ARG A 503 -7.05 19.00 -24.67
C ARG A 503 -7.22 20.52 -24.54
N SER A 504 -7.89 21.16 -25.51
CA SER A 504 -8.09 22.61 -25.55
C SER A 504 -8.87 23.15 -24.35
N TYR A 505 -9.80 22.37 -23.80
CA TYR A 505 -10.61 22.81 -22.66
C TYR A 505 -9.82 22.89 -21.35
N TYR A 506 -8.69 22.19 -21.26
CA TYR A 506 -7.85 22.25 -20.07
C TYR A 506 -7.18 23.61 -19.87
N GLU A 507 -6.91 24.38 -20.93
CA GLU A 507 -6.29 25.71 -20.79
C GLU A 507 -7.19 26.69 -20.01
N GLU A 508 -8.50 26.63 -20.22
CA GLU A 508 -9.48 27.44 -19.49
C GLU A 508 -9.49 27.11 -17.99
N ILE A 509 -9.32 25.83 -17.66
CA ILE A 509 -9.26 25.37 -16.27
C ILE A 509 -7.95 25.81 -15.62
N VAL A 510 -6.85 25.70 -16.36
CA VAL A 510 -5.53 26.09 -15.87
C VAL A 510 -5.48 27.59 -15.62
N GLU A 511 -6.02 28.41 -16.53
CA GLU A 511 -6.11 29.85 -16.32
C GLU A 511 -7.02 30.19 -15.14
N GLY A 512 -8.15 29.49 -14.98
CA GLY A 512 -9.00 29.61 -13.78
C GLY A 512 -8.26 29.27 -12.47
N MET A 513 -7.44 28.21 -12.48
CA MET A 513 -6.61 27.79 -11.34
C MET A 513 -5.45 28.76 -11.07
N ARG A 514 -4.87 29.34 -12.12
CA ARG A 514 -3.84 30.39 -12.02
C ARG A 514 -4.43 31.67 -11.45
N ALA A 515 -5.60 32.09 -11.94
CA ALA A 515 -6.33 33.25 -11.46
C ALA A 515 -6.70 33.14 -9.97
N ALA A 516 -6.99 31.93 -9.47
CA ALA A 516 -7.20 31.69 -8.04
C ALA A 516 -5.95 32.03 -7.19
N VAL A 517 -4.75 31.94 -7.75
CA VAL A 517 -3.48 32.26 -7.09
C VAL A 517 -3.13 33.73 -7.27
N THR A 518 -3.18 34.24 -8.50
CA THR A 518 -2.73 35.60 -8.84
C THR A 518 -3.71 36.69 -8.41
N GLY A 519 -5.00 36.36 -8.29
CA GLY A 519 -6.03 37.34 -7.93
C GLY A 519 -6.45 38.27 -9.06
N VAL A 520 -6.04 38.00 -10.30
CA VAL A 520 -6.31 38.85 -11.48
C VAL A 520 -7.80 39.05 -11.76
N THR A 521 -8.67 38.17 -11.24
CA THR A 521 -10.14 38.28 -11.35
C THR A 521 -10.78 38.97 -10.15
N GLY A 522 -10.01 39.65 -9.29
CA GLY A 522 -10.50 40.31 -8.07
C GLY A 522 -10.74 39.39 -6.87
N SER A 523 -10.38 38.11 -6.97
CA SER A 523 -10.44 37.13 -5.87
C SER A 523 -9.26 36.16 -5.98
N ALA A 524 -8.64 35.85 -4.84
CA ALA A 524 -7.40 35.10 -4.78
C ALA A 524 -7.47 34.01 -3.69
N THR A 525 -8.33 33.01 -3.90
CA THR A 525 -8.58 31.93 -2.92
C THR A 525 -7.33 31.11 -2.59
N CYS A 526 -6.33 31.12 -3.48
CA CYS A 526 -5.05 30.43 -3.35
C CYS A 526 -3.85 31.40 -3.23
N ARG A 527 -4.08 32.69 -2.90
CA ARG A 527 -3.04 33.75 -2.91
C ARG A 527 -1.73 33.37 -2.22
N ILE A 528 -1.83 32.68 -1.08
CA ILE A 528 -0.67 32.31 -0.27
C ILE A 528 0.32 31.42 -1.04
N ALA A 529 -0.14 30.65 -2.03
CA ALA A 529 0.75 29.85 -2.87
C ALA A 529 1.70 30.73 -3.68
N GLY A 530 1.21 31.79 -4.32
CA GLY A 530 2.05 32.74 -5.05
C GLY A 530 2.98 33.55 -4.14
N THR A 531 2.61 33.74 -2.87
CA THR A 531 3.49 34.36 -1.87
C THR A 531 4.63 33.44 -1.42
N ILE A 532 4.37 32.13 -1.30
CA ILE A 532 5.38 31.13 -0.90
C ILE A 532 6.34 30.82 -2.05
N LEU A 533 5.85 30.84 -3.28
CA LEU A 533 6.57 30.48 -4.50
C LEU A 533 6.75 31.70 -5.43
N PRO A 534 7.49 32.74 -5.01
CA PRO A 534 7.68 33.92 -5.84
C PRO A 534 8.41 33.55 -7.14
N GLY A 535 7.87 33.98 -8.28
CA GLY A 535 8.46 33.71 -9.60
C GLY A 535 8.13 32.33 -10.19
N VAL A 536 7.39 31.47 -9.47
CA VAL A 536 6.87 30.21 -10.02
C VAL A 536 5.38 30.38 -10.28
N GLU A 537 4.95 30.07 -11.51
CA GLU A 537 3.53 30.09 -11.86
C GLU A 537 2.83 28.85 -11.30
N VAL A 538 2.16 29.04 -10.16
CA VAL A 538 1.37 28.01 -9.49
C VAL A 538 -0.07 28.06 -9.97
N CYS A 539 -0.64 26.89 -10.24
CA CYS A 539 -2.07 26.71 -10.51
C CYS A 539 -2.69 25.96 -9.34
N GLY A 540 -3.76 26.50 -8.75
CA GLY A 540 -4.36 25.91 -7.56
C GLY A 540 -5.86 26.08 -7.46
N LYS A 541 -6.51 25.16 -6.74
CA LYS A 541 -7.93 25.22 -6.42
C LYS A 541 -8.18 24.78 -4.99
N THR A 542 -8.78 25.66 -4.19
CA THR A 542 -9.28 25.32 -2.85
C THR A 542 -10.48 24.37 -2.91
N GLY A 543 -10.55 23.51 -1.91
CA GLY A 543 -11.70 22.68 -1.57
C GLY A 543 -12.16 22.99 -0.15
N THR A 544 -13.48 23.08 0.02
CA THR A 544 -14.15 23.08 1.31
C THR A 544 -15.27 22.06 1.19
N ALA A 545 -15.17 20.98 1.96
CA ALA A 545 -16.19 19.93 2.00
C ALA A 545 -16.95 20.03 3.32
N GLN A 546 -18.27 19.94 3.27
CA GLN A 546 -19.12 20.22 4.43
C GLN A 546 -19.21 18.96 5.25
N ASN A 547 -19.12 19.11 6.57
CA ASN A 547 -19.23 18.00 7.51
C ASN A 547 -20.23 18.37 8.62
N ARG A 548 -20.64 17.39 9.44
CA ARG A 548 -21.45 17.63 10.64
C ARG A 548 -20.73 18.50 11.68
N GLY A 549 -19.39 18.58 11.60
CA GLY A 549 -18.53 19.47 12.37
C GLY A 549 -17.99 20.64 11.53
N HIS A 550 -16.73 21.01 11.77
CA HIS A 550 -16.03 21.93 10.86
C HIS A 550 -15.84 21.33 9.47
N ASP A 551 -15.89 22.18 8.45
CA ASP A 551 -15.61 21.77 7.08
C ASP A 551 -14.20 21.16 6.94
N HIS A 552 -14.00 20.30 5.95
CA HIS A 552 -12.69 19.78 5.60
C HIS A 552 -11.92 20.80 4.74
N SER A 553 -10.65 21.03 5.08
CA SER A 553 -9.75 21.91 4.34
C SER A 553 -9.06 21.11 3.25
N ALA A 554 -9.37 21.40 1.99
CA ALA A 554 -8.80 20.69 0.85
C ALA A 554 -8.14 21.65 -0.15
N PHE A 555 -7.19 21.12 -0.92
CA PHE A 555 -6.51 21.83 -1.99
C PHE A 555 -6.04 20.85 -3.03
N ILE A 556 -6.15 21.24 -4.30
CA ILE A 556 -5.41 20.61 -5.40
C ILE A 556 -4.62 21.68 -6.12
N GLY A 557 -3.43 21.36 -6.60
CA GLY A 557 -2.63 22.29 -7.39
C GLY A 557 -1.44 21.63 -8.06
N PHE A 558 -0.78 22.37 -8.93
CA PHE A 558 0.44 21.94 -9.59
C PHE A 558 1.34 23.13 -9.91
N ALA A 559 2.62 22.85 -10.07
CA ALA A 559 3.62 23.84 -10.43
C ALA A 559 4.83 23.20 -11.13
N PRO A 560 5.55 23.96 -11.98
CA PRO A 560 5.11 25.20 -12.65
C PRO A 560 3.94 24.96 -13.63
N MET A 561 3.28 26.02 -14.11
CA MET A 561 2.11 25.94 -15.01
C MET A 561 2.39 25.20 -16.34
N ASP A 562 3.49 25.54 -17.02
CA ASP A 562 3.77 25.07 -18.39
C ASP A 562 4.57 23.78 -18.47
N LYS A 563 5.48 23.56 -17.51
CA LYS A 563 6.27 22.31 -17.39
C LYS A 563 6.10 21.73 -15.99
N PRO A 564 4.89 21.24 -15.65
CA PRO A 564 4.58 20.80 -14.30
C PRO A 564 5.53 19.72 -13.82
N LYS A 565 6.11 19.92 -12.64
CA LYS A 565 7.01 18.95 -11.99
C LYS A 565 6.37 18.26 -10.80
N ILE A 566 5.35 18.88 -10.22
CA ILE A 566 4.61 18.35 -9.08
C ILE A 566 3.14 18.73 -9.21
N ALA A 567 2.25 17.75 -9.04
CA ALA A 567 0.84 17.92 -8.79
C ALA A 567 0.52 17.37 -7.39
N ILE A 568 -0.24 18.10 -6.60
CA ILE A 568 -0.45 17.79 -5.18
C ILE A 568 -1.92 17.94 -4.80
N ALA A 569 -2.38 17.05 -3.94
CA ALA A 569 -3.64 17.18 -3.21
C ALA A 569 -3.37 17.14 -1.71
N VAL A 570 -3.96 18.09 -0.99
CA VAL A 570 -3.96 18.17 0.48
C VAL A 570 -5.39 18.05 0.95
N TYR A 571 -5.63 17.20 1.95
CA TYR A 571 -6.92 17.05 2.59
C TYR A 571 -6.75 16.96 4.10
N VAL A 572 -7.29 17.94 4.83
CA VAL A 572 -7.25 18.02 6.29
C VAL A 572 -8.68 17.96 6.83
N GLU A 573 -8.99 16.90 7.57
CA GLU A 573 -10.30 16.71 8.18
C GLU A 573 -10.56 17.80 9.23
N ASN A 574 -11.78 18.36 9.25
CA ASN A 574 -12.23 19.43 10.15
C ASN A 574 -11.27 20.64 10.21
N GLY A 575 -10.52 20.89 9.13
CA GLY A 575 -9.56 21.99 9.02
C GLY A 575 -10.16 23.35 8.64
N GLY A 576 -11.48 23.42 8.43
CA GLY A 576 -12.20 24.59 7.96
C GLY A 576 -11.92 24.90 6.49
N TRP A 577 -11.59 26.16 6.19
CA TRP A 577 -11.38 26.62 4.83
C TRP A 577 -10.14 26.03 4.17
N GLY A 578 -10.22 25.72 2.86
CA GLY A 578 -9.07 25.21 2.09
C GLY A 578 -7.84 26.12 2.13
N ALA A 579 -8.04 27.43 2.28
CA ALA A 579 -6.97 28.43 2.40
C ALA A 579 -6.21 28.38 3.73
N THR A 580 -6.77 27.73 4.77
CA THR A 580 -6.17 27.67 6.12
C THR A 580 -5.00 26.68 6.18
N TYR A 581 -5.20 25.47 5.64
CA TYR A 581 -4.21 24.38 5.69
C TYR A 581 -3.87 23.84 4.30
N GLY A 582 -4.89 23.56 3.48
CA GLY A 582 -4.73 23.00 2.14
C GLY A 582 -3.72 23.76 1.28
N VAL A 583 -3.96 25.06 1.03
CA VAL A 583 -3.10 25.86 0.15
C VAL A 583 -1.69 26.07 0.74
N PRO A 584 -1.51 26.48 2.01
CA PRO A 584 -0.17 26.63 2.58
C PRO A 584 0.65 25.34 2.53
N TYR A 585 0.04 24.18 2.80
CA TYR A 585 0.78 22.91 2.84
C TYR A 585 1.19 22.48 1.45
N GLY A 586 0.26 22.59 0.49
CA GLY A 586 0.56 22.34 -0.91
C GLY A 586 1.69 23.23 -1.41
N ALA A 587 1.66 24.52 -1.08
CA ALA A 587 2.67 25.48 -1.51
C ALA A 587 4.05 25.24 -0.89
N LEU A 588 4.13 24.98 0.42
CA LEU A 588 5.41 24.65 1.09
C LEU A 588 6.02 23.38 0.49
N MET A 589 5.20 22.36 0.25
CA MET A 589 5.69 21.11 -0.34
C MET A 589 6.12 21.28 -1.81
N MET A 590 5.39 22.09 -2.59
CA MET A 590 5.82 22.46 -3.93
C MET A 590 7.15 23.23 -3.92
N GLU A 591 7.34 24.18 -2.99
CA GLU A 591 8.61 24.91 -2.83
C GLU A 591 9.77 23.98 -2.48
N GLN A 592 9.60 23.12 -1.46
CA GLN A 592 10.65 22.19 -1.09
C GLN A 592 11.02 21.28 -2.24
N TYR A 593 10.05 20.77 -3.00
CA TYR A 593 10.33 19.89 -4.13
C TYR A 593 11.04 20.62 -5.28
N LEU A 594 10.60 21.83 -5.64
CA LEU A 594 11.17 22.58 -6.76
C LEU A 594 12.56 23.15 -6.44
N ASN A 595 12.79 23.57 -5.20
CA ASN A 595 14.03 24.22 -4.77
C ASN A 595 15.00 23.28 -4.03
N GLY A 596 14.55 22.07 -3.68
CA GLY A 596 15.28 21.11 -2.84
C GLY A 596 15.29 21.44 -1.33
N LYS A 597 14.78 22.62 -0.93
CA LYS A 597 14.66 23.08 0.46
C LYS A 597 13.64 24.21 0.58
N LEU A 598 13.14 24.43 1.78
CA LEU A 598 12.33 25.61 2.10
C LEU A 598 13.22 26.86 2.23
N SER A 599 12.68 28.01 1.82
CA SER A 599 13.26 29.31 2.20
C SER A 599 13.15 29.53 3.72
N PRO A 600 13.96 30.42 4.33
CA PRO A 600 13.88 30.69 5.76
C PRO A 600 12.48 31.09 6.24
N ALA A 601 11.79 31.94 5.47
CA ALA A 601 10.43 32.37 5.78
C ALA A 601 9.40 31.23 5.69
N SER A 602 9.58 30.33 4.72
CA SER A 602 8.74 29.14 4.58
C SER A 602 9.01 28.10 5.65
N GLU A 603 10.25 27.96 6.10
CA GLU A 603 10.59 27.08 7.22
C GLU A 603 9.94 27.57 8.52
N GLU A 604 9.99 28.88 8.80
CA GLU A 604 9.28 29.48 9.95
C GLU A 604 7.76 29.22 9.87
N ARG A 605 7.17 29.39 8.68
CA ARG A 605 5.76 29.09 8.45
C ARG A 605 5.45 27.61 8.61
N ALA A 606 6.31 26.71 8.14
CA ALA A 606 6.15 25.28 8.29
C ALA A 606 6.17 24.88 9.78
N GLU A 607 7.07 25.46 10.55
CA GLU A 607 7.16 25.26 12.00
C GLU A 607 5.90 25.76 12.72
N GLU A 608 5.45 26.99 12.43
CA GLU A 608 4.21 27.55 12.98
C GLU A 608 3.02 26.63 12.70
N MET A 609 2.88 26.20 11.45
CA MET A 609 1.77 25.35 10.98
C MET A 609 1.78 23.95 11.61
N SER A 610 2.96 23.38 11.82
CA SER A 610 3.15 22.04 12.40
C SER A 610 2.81 22.01 13.90
N ASN A 611 2.94 23.16 14.57
CA ASN A 611 2.59 23.32 15.98
C ASN A 611 1.10 23.60 16.22
N ARG A 612 0.31 23.90 15.17
CA ARG A 612 -1.15 24.05 15.30
C ARG A 612 -1.81 22.73 15.65
N VAL A 613 -2.86 22.77 16.48
CA VAL A 613 -3.64 21.59 16.87
C VAL A 613 -5.08 21.77 16.41
N ILE A 614 -5.67 20.72 15.81
CA ILE A 614 -7.11 20.66 15.55
C ILE A 614 -7.73 19.74 16.60
N MET A 615 -8.70 20.26 17.34
CA MET A 615 -9.44 19.47 18.32
C MET A 615 -10.57 18.72 17.62
N TYR A 616 -10.44 17.40 17.54
CA TYR A 616 -11.48 16.52 17.00
C TYR A 616 -12.35 16.04 18.17
N GLY A 617 -13.58 16.56 18.30
CA GLY A 617 -14.50 16.19 19.38
C GLY A 617 -14.87 14.70 19.35
N ASP A 618 -15.35 14.16 20.49
CA ASP A 618 -15.77 12.75 20.58
C ASP A 618 -17.07 12.45 19.80
N GLU A 619 -17.90 13.47 19.53
CA GLU A 619 -19.17 13.37 18.77
C GLU A 619 -18.99 13.47 17.23
N GLU A 620 -17.80 13.86 16.75
CA GLU A 620 -17.49 14.02 15.33
C GLU A 620 -16.84 12.76 14.70
N ARG A 621 -16.83 11.62 15.40
CA ARG A 621 -16.04 10.42 15.07
C ARG A 621 -16.86 9.22 14.55
#